data_AF-A0AAP0NXF1-F1
#
_entry.id   AF-A0AAP0NXF1-F1
#
_cell.length_a   1.000
_cell.length_b   1.000
_cell.length_c   1.000
_cell.angle_alpha   90.00
_cell.angle_beta   90.00
_cell.angle_gamma   90.00
#
_symmetry.space_group_name_H-M   'P 1'
#
loop_
_entity.id
_entity.type
_entity.pdbx_description
1 polymer ?
#
loop_
_entity_poly.entity_id
_entity_poly.type
_entity_poly.pdbx_seq_one_letter_code
_entity_poly.pdbx_strand_id
1 'polypeptide(L)'
;MYVKLETSRLDFIRHRQDEIRSELYQGIMDSIDMGESVGSNIGRRIVLPTSFIGGPRDMRKRYMDAMALVQRFGKPDIFLTITCNPYWPEIQQELRFNDDAQNRPDLVARVFKSKLECLKNEIMKKQVFGPVAAYVYVVEFQKRGLPHAHFLIVLQPTAKLIEPATFDSFVCAELPDNSVHPHLYTAVVKHMMHGPCGTLNPNNVCMDSDGKCKNNFPKPFRDCTSHGKGSYPKYRRRNDGNTVRVRKHNLDNRWVVPYNLEICTVTLLERDRLFGWPEG
;
A
#
# COMPACT_ATOMS: atom_id res chain seq x y z
N MET A 1 18.97 -4.53 16.19
CA MET A 1 19.80 -3.93 15.12
C MET A 1 19.31 -2.53 14.75
N TYR A 2 18.04 -2.35 14.37
CA TYR A 2 17.45 -1.03 14.05
C TYR A 2 17.67 0.06 15.13
N VAL A 3 17.34 -0.25 16.40
CA VAL A 3 17.53 0.71 17.51
C VAL A 3 18.97 1.20 17.61
N LYS A 4 19.96 0.31 17.47
CA LYS A 4 21.38 0.70 17.54
C LYS A 4 21.77 1.62 16.37
N LEU A 5 21.33 1.32 15.16
CA LEU A 5 21.58 2.15 13.98
C LEU A 5 20.93 3.54 14.09
N GLU A 6 19.67 3.59 14.52
CA GLU A 6 18.96 4.86 14.71
C GLU A 6 19.55 5.68 15.86
N THR A 7 19.95 5.04 16.97
CA THR A 7 20.69 5.71 18.04
C THR A 7 21.99 6.31 17.51
N SER A 8 22.79 5.58 16.74
CA SER A 8 24.02 6.14 16.15
C SER A 8 23.74 7.31 15.18
N ARG A 9 22.66 7.26 14.40
CA ARG A 9 22.25 8.37 13.53
C ARG A 9 21.83 9.60 14.33
N LEU A 10 21.04 9.40 15.38
CA LEU A 10 20.61 10.48 16.28
C LEU A 10 21.79 11.07 17.04
N ASP A 11 22.74 10.25 17.48
CA ASP A 11 23.97 10.71 18.12
C ASP A 11 24.81 11.53 17.15
N PHE A 12 24.98 11.09 15.89
CA PHE A 12 25.66 11.88 14.86
C PHE A 12 25.00 13.25 14.68
N ILE A 13 23.67 13.29 14.56
CA ILE A 13 22.91 14.55 14.41
C ILE A 13 23.07 15.44 15.64
N ARG A 14 23.10 14.85 16.84
CA ARG A 14 23.27 15.57 18.10
C ARG A 14 24.65 16.24 18.20
N HIS A 15 25.70 15.59 17.73
CA HIS A 15 27.07 16.12 17.81
C HIS A 15 27.40 17.13 16.71
N ARG A 16 26.60 17.23 15.63
CA ARG A 16 26.81 18.18 14.51
C ARG A 16 25.73 19.26 14.40
N GLN A 17 25.15 19.66 15.54
CA GLN A 17 24.08 20.66 15.55
C GLN A 17 24.52 22.03 15.03
N ASP A 18 25.78 22.42 15.20
CA ASP A 18 26.24 23.74 14.75
C ASP A 18 26.25 23.85 13.22
N GLU A 19 26.58 22.76 12.52
CA GLU A 19 26.50 22.68 11.06
C GLU A 19 25.04 22.59 10.56
N ILE A 20 24.21 21.78 11.22
CA ILE A 20 22.78 21.63 10.83
C ILE A 20 22.00 22.92 11.08
N ARG A 21 22.41 23.71 12.08
CA ARG A 21 21.80 25.00 12.39
C ARG A 21 22.22 26.08 11.41
N SER A 22 23.44 26.08 10.88
CA SER A 22 23.84 27.09 9.87
C SER A 22 22.99 26.97 8.59
N GLU A 23 22.68 25.75 8.15
CA GLU A 23 21.70 25.50 7.08
C GLU A 23 20.31 26.06 7.40
N LEU A 24 19.88 25.96 8.67
CA LEU A 24 18.60 26.50 9.12
C LEU A 24 18.61 28.03 9.17
N TYR A 25 19.71 28.65 9.64
CA TYR A 25 19.82 30.10 9.73
C TYR A 25 19.80 30.76 8.35
N GLN A 26 20.34 30.12 7.31
CA GLN A 26 20.18 30.57 5.93
C GLN A 26 18.68 30.61 5.54
N GLY A 27 17.92 29.55 5.80
CA GLY A 27 16.48 29.53 5.52
C GLY A 27 15.62 30.41 6.44
N ILE A 28 16.08 30.72 7.66
CA ILE A 28 15.42 31.69 8.55
C ILE A 28 15.62 33.11 8.04
N MET A 29 16.82 33.48 7.57
CA MET A 29 17.06 34.78 6.92
C MET A 29 16.09 34.98 5.75
N ASP A 30 15.94 33.96 4.89
CA ASP A 30 14.97 33.99 3.78
C ASP A 30 13.51 34.14 4.26
N SER A 31 13.16 33.57 5.43
CA SER A 31 11.80 33.63 6.00
C SER A 31 11.51 34.95 6.73
N ILE A 32 12.54 35.58 7.31
CA ILE A 32 12.46 36.93 7.90
C ILE A 32 12.27 37.96 6.80
N ASP A 33 12.96 37.81 5.66
CA ASP A 33 12.74 38.64 4.47
C ASP A 33 11.32 38.51 3.90
N MET A 34 10.65 37.36 4.13
CA MET A 34 9.25 37.12 3.80
C MET A 34 8.24 37.51 4.92
N GLY A 35 8.71 38.05 6.04
CA GLY A 35 7.85 38.65 7.09
C GLY A 35 7.23 37.68 8.10
N GLU A 36 7.74 36.45 8.26
CA GLU A 36 7.28 35.55 9.32
C GLU A 36 7.71 36.02 10.73
N SER A 37 6.75 36.27 11.62
CA SER A 37 6.96 36.88 12.96
C SER A 37 6.68 35.96 14.16
N VAL A 38 6.56 34.64 13.93
CA VAL A 38 6.15 33.69 14.99
C VAL A 38 7.35 33.16 15.79
N GLY A 39 7.53 33.67 17.02
CA GLY A 39 8.63 33.35 17.94
C GLY A 39 8.60 31.97 18.61
N SER A 40 7.73 31.04 18.20
CA SER A 40 7.54 29.73 18.87
C SER A 40 8.72 28.76 18.73
N ASN A 41 9.73 29.09 17.92
CA ASN A 41 10.91 28.25 17.67
C ASN A 41 12.17 28.68 18.46
N ILE A 42 12.08 29.75 19.27
CA ILE A 42 13.20 30.21 20.10
C ILE A 42 13.38 29.21 21.25
N GLY A 43 14.50 28.49 21.27
CA GLY A 43 14.88 27.58 22.37
C GLY A 43 14.98 26.08 22.07
N ARG A 44 14.82 25.61 20.82
CA ARG A 44 15.02 24.17 20.50
C ARG A 44 16.51 23.79 20.47
N ARG A 45 16.94 22.99 21.46
CA ARG A 45 18.34 22.54 21.64
C ARG A 45 18.85 21.57 20.57
N ILE A 46 17.98 20.85 19.85
CA ILE A 46 18.34 19.88 18.81
C ILE A 46 17.35 19.99 17.64
N VAL A 47 17.87 20.14 16.43
CA VAL A 47 17.13 20.18 15.16
C VAL A 47 17.44 18.91 14.38
N LEU A 48 16.39 18.15 14.05
CA LEU A 48 16.49 17.04 13.11
C LEU A 48 16.41 17.59 11.67
N PRO A 49 17.38 17.26 10.80
CA PRO A 49 17.38 17.72 9.41
C PRO A 49 16.29 17.03 8.58
N THR A 50 16.02 17.54 7.38
CA THR A 50 15.10 16.92 6.40
C THR A 50 15.59 15.56 5.90
N SER A 51 16.89 15.25 6.03
CA SER A 51 17.48 13.95 5.69
C SER A 51 17.17 12.85 6.71
N PHE A 52 16.68 13.20 7.91
CA PHE A 52 16.28 12.22 8.92
C PHE A 52 14.89 11.67 8.61
N ILE A 53 14.87 10.47 8.01
CA ILE A 53 13.64 9.78 7.58
C ILE A 53 12.68 9.56 8.77
N GLY A 54 11.41 9.93 8.59
CA GLY A 54 10.38 9.83 9.62
C GLY A 54 10.38 10.99 10.63
N GLY A 55 11.34 11.91 10.55
CA GLY A 55 11.36 13.13 11.36
C GLY A 55 10.28 14.13 10.92
N PRO A 56 9.89 15.10 11.79
CA PRO A 56 8.86 16.08 11.46
C PRO A 56 9.14 16.88 10.17
N ARG A 57 10.41 17.18 9.89
CA ARG A 57 10.81 17.92 8.68
C ARG A 57 10.78 17.07 7.42
N ASP A 58 11.24 15.81 7.48
CA ASP A 58 11.12 14.85 6.38
C ASP A 58 9.65 14.62 6.02
N MET A 59 8.80 14.38 7.04
CA MET A 59 7.36 14.20 6.85
C MET A 59 6.69 15.43 6.22
N ARG A 60 7.05 16.65 6.68
CA ARG A 60 6.55 17.90 6.08
C ARG A 60 7.00 18.06 4.63
N LYS A 61 8.28 17.78 4.33
CA LYS A 61 8.81 17.84 2.95
C LYS A 61 8.05 16.88 2.03
N ARG A 62 7.93 15.61 2.42
CA ARG A 62 7.20 14.60 1.63
C ARG A 62 5.74 14.98 1.40
N TYR A 63 5.08 15.56 2.41
CA TYR A 63 3.73 16.06 2.27
C TYR A 63 3.65 17.20 1.25
N MET A 64 4.54 18.18 1.33
CA MET A 64 4.60 19.29 0.36
C MET A 64 4.90 18.80 -1.06
N ASP A 65 5.84 17.85 -1.21
CA ASP A 65 6.16 17.24 -2.52
C ASP A 65 4.93 16.53 -3.11
N ALA A 66 4.20 15.76 -2.28
CA ALA A 66 2.97 15.09 -2.69
C ALA A 66 1.87 16.10 -3.08
N MET A 67 1.70 17.17 -2.30
CA MET A 67 0.72 18.23 -2.61
C MET A 67 1.08 18.97 -3.90
N ALA A 68 2.36 19.24 -4.16
CA ALA A 68 2.82 19.85 -5.40
C ALA A 68 2.49 18.97 -6.62
N LEU A 69 2.65 17.64 -6.51
CA LEU A 69 2.24 16.71 -7.56
C LEU A 69 0.72 16.71 -7.75
N VAL A 70 -0.06 16.70 -6.68
CA VAL A 70 -1.53 16.76 -6.77
C VAL A 70 -2.01 18.09 -7.37
N GLN A 71 -1.37 19.20 -7.02
CA GLN A 71 -1.69 20.51 -7.58
C GLN A 71 -1.38 20.58 -9.09
N ARG A 72 -0.27 19.97 -9.53
CA ARG A 72 0.16 19.98 -10.94
C ARG A 72 -0.59 18.98 -11.82
N PHE A 73 -0.81 17.76 -11.33
CA PHE A 73 -1.35 16.65 -12.13
C PHE A 73 -2.80 16.28 -11.78
N GLY A 74 -3.36 16.90 -10.73
CA GLY A 74 -4.69 16.62 -10.22
C GLY A 74 -4.71 15.53 -9.15
N LYS A 75 -5.90 15.23 -8.65
CA LYS A 75 -6.10 14.20 -7.61
C LYS A 75 -5.67 12.81 -8.09
N PRO A 76 -5.18 11.94 -7.18
CA PRO A 76 -4.91 10.53 -7.49
C PRO A 76 -6.17 9.81 -7.97
N ASP A 77 -6.00 8.96 -8.97
CA ASP A 77 -7.06 8.11 -9.53
C ASP A 77 -7.09 6.73 -8.86
N ILE A 78 -5.91 6.23 -8.47
CA ILE A 78 -5.74 4.90 -7.89
C ILE A 78 -5.01 5.02 -6.55
N PHE A 79 -5.59 4.40 -5.53
CA PHE A 79 -4.94 4.08 -4.27
C PHE A 79 -4.66 2.59 -4.21
N LEU A 80 -3.38 2.22 -4.17
CA LEU A 80 -2.95 0.82 -4.16
C LEU A 80 -2.16 0.54 -2.89
N THR A 81 -2.41 -0.61 -2.27
CA THR A 81 -1.65 -1.08 -1.11
C THR A 81 -1.06 -2.45 -1.40
N ILE A 82 0.23 -2.62 -1.13
CA ILE A 82 0.90 -3.92 -1.10
C ILE A 82 1.38 -4.18 0.33
N THR A 83 1.07 -5.36 0.84
CA THR A 83 1.48 -5.80 2.18
C THR A 83 2.38 -7.00 2.05
N CYS A 84 3.49 -7.02 2.79
CA CYS A 84 4.38 -8.16 2.81
C CYS A 84 3.66 -9.43 3.27
N ASN A 85 3.82 -10.51 2.51
CA ASN A 85 3.35 -11.83 2.90
C ASN A 85 4.54 -12.64 3.45
N PRO A 86 4.57 -12.97 4.75
CA PRO A 86 5.66 -13.76 5.32
C PRO A 86 5.73 -15.17 4.72
N TYR A 87 4.65 -15.66 4.12
CA TYR A 87 4.57 -16.98 3.48
C TYR A 87 4.99 -16.98 2.01
N TRP A 88 5.57 -15.89 1.51
CA TRP A 88 6.18 -15.92 0.18
C TRP A 88 7.27 -17.00 0.12
N PRO A 89 7.33 -17.80 -0.96
CA PRO A 89 8.30 -18.89 -1.09
C PRO A 89 9.75 -18.44 -0.88
N GLU A 90 10.11 -17.26 -1.38
CA GLU A 90 11.44 -16.67 -1.25
C GLU A 90 11.82 -16.36 0.21
N ILE A 91 10.83 -16.12 1.07
CA ILE A 91 11.07 -16.01 2.51
C ILE A 91 11.14 -17.42 3.11
N GLN A 92 10.13 -18.25 2.85
CA GLN A 92 9.99 -19.57 3.50
C GLN A 92 11.17 -20.52 3.20
N GLN A 93 11.74 -20.47 2.00
CA GLN A 93 12.90 -21.29 1.61
C GLN A 93 14.18 -20.91 2.37
N GLU A 94 14.29 -19.65 2.80
CA GLU A 94 15.46 -19.11 3.50
C GLU A 94 15.29 -19.09 5.03
N LEU A 95 14.11 -19.49 5.53
CA LEU A 95 13.87 -19.66 6.96
C LEU A 95 14.43 -21.00 7.43
N ARG A 96 15.09 -20.97 8.59
CA ARG A 96 15.54 -22.16 9.30
C ARG A 96 14.35 -22.79 10.05
N PHE A 97 14.48 -24.04 10.44
CA PHE A 97 13.41 -24.86 11.06
C PHE A 97 12.66 -24.17 12.23
N ASN A 98 13.32 -23.27 12.99
CA ASN A 98 12.74 -22.53 14.11
C ASN A 98 12.75 -21.00 13.92
N ASP A 99 13.03 -20.49 12.71
CA ASP A 99 12.99 -19.05 12.43
C ASP A 99 11.61 -18.64 11.94
N ASP A 100 11.03 -17.63 12.57
CA ASP A 100 9.88 -16.92 12.02
C ASP A 100 10.32 -15.77 11.10
N ALA A 101 9.56 -15.51 10.04
CA ALA A 101 9.80 -14.39 9.13
C ALA A 101 9.97 -13.05 9.85
N GLN A 102 9.18 -12.81 10.91
CA GLN A 102 9.24 -11.57 11.70
C GLN A 102 10.59 -11.38 12.43
N ASN A 103 11.30 -12.48 12.70
CA ASN A 103 12.61 -12.47 13.35
C ASN A 103 13.77 -12.27 12.36
N ARG A 104 13.48 -12.28 11.04
CA ARG A 104 14.44 -12.07 9.94
C ARG A 104 14.09 -10.82 9.12
N PRO A 105 14.13 -9.61 9.73
CA PRO A 105 13.73 -8.37 9.07
C PRO A 105 14.60 -8.03 7.85
N ASP A 106 15.85 -8.50 7.82
CA ASP A 106 16.75 -8.38 6.68
C ASP A 106 16.21 -9.12 5.44
N LEU A 107 15.79 -10.38 5.63
CA LEU A 107 15.22 -11.23 4.58
C LEU A 107 13.89 -10.66 4.11
N VAL A 108 12.99 -10.35 5.06
CA VAL A 108 11.67 -9.79 4.78
C VAL A 108 11.79 -8.48 3.99
N ALA A 109 12.66 -7.55 4.42
CA ALA A 109 12.83 -6.27 3.74
C ALA A 109 13.40 -6.45 2.32
N ARG A 110 14.33 -7.39 2.13
CA ARG A 110 14.90 -7.69 0.80
C ARG A 110 13.86 -8.25 -0.15
N VAL A 111 13.12 -9.28 0.26
CA VAL A 111 12.07 -9.89 -0.58
C VAL A 111 10.97 -8.88 -0.88
N PHE A 112 10.52 -8.14 0.14
CA PHE A 112 9.52 -7.10 -0.07
C PHE A 112 9.98 -6.02 -1.04
N LYS A 113 11.24 -5.54 -0.92
CA LYS A 113 11.80 -4.57 -1.86
C LYS A 113 11.80 -5.12 -3.29
N SER A 114 12.19 -6.38 -3.49
CA SER A 114 12.14 -7.01 -4.82
C SER A 114 10.72 -7.05 -5.37
N LYS A 115 9.73 -7.50 -4.58
CA LYS A 115 8.31 -7.52 -5.00
C LYS A 115 7.77 -6.10 -5.26
N LEU A 116 8.20 -5.11 -4.50
CA LEU A 116 7.84 -3.71 -4.71
C LEU A 116 8.39 -3.16 -6.03
N GLU A 117 9.62 -3.51 -6.40
CA GLU A 117 10.19 -3.12 -7.71
C GLU A 117 9.51 -3.86 -8.87
N CYS A 118 9.14 -5.13 -8.71
CA CYS A 118 8.31 -5.83 -9.70
C CYS A 118 6.97 -5.09 -9.90
N LEU A 119 6.26 -4.78 -8.82
CA LEU A 119 5.01 -4.02 -8.88
C LEU A 119 5.18 -2.66 -9.57
N LYS A 120 6.26 -1.93 -9.28
CA LYS A 120 6.57 -0.66 -9.96
C LYS A 120 6.79 -0.86 -11.46
N ASN A 121 7.45 -1.94 -11.87
CA ASN A 121 7.62 -2.26 -13.29
C ASN A 121 6.28 -2.58 -13.96
N GLU A 122 5.39 -3.33 -13.31
CA GLU A 122 4.03 -3.59 -13.84
C GLU A 122 3.27 -2.27 -14.05
N ILE A 123 3.28 -1.38 -13.04
CA ILE A 123 2.54 -0.12 -13.10
C ILE A 123 3.14 0.84 -14.14
N MET A 124 4.47 0.99 -14.17
CA MET A 124 5.12 2.05 -14.94
C MET A 124 5.54 1.64 -16.35
N LYS A 125 6.08 0.41 -16.49
CA LYS A 125 6.63 -0.05 -17.77
C LYS A 125 5.58 -0.80 -18.57
N LYS A 126 4.86 -1.72 -17.92
CA LYS A 126 3.78 -2.47 -18.58
C LYS A 126 2.46 -1.71 -18.60
N GLN A 127 2.35 -0.62 -17.83
CA GLN A 127 1.19 0.26 -17.83
C GLN A 127 -0.11 -0.50 -17.56
N VAL A 128 -0.12 -1.37 -16.54
CA VAL A 128 -1.30 -2.17 -16.15
C VAL A 128 -2.54 -1.31 -15.90
N PHE A 129 -2.37 -0.05 -15.49
CA PHE A 129 -3.46 0.91 -15.31
C PHE A 129 -3.54 1.98 -16.42
N GLY A 130 -2.75 1.84 -17.48
CA GLY A 130 -2.47 2.87 -18.46
C GLY A 130 -1.31 3.80 -18.06
N PRO A 131 -1.01 4.80 -18.91
CA PRO A 131 0.10 5.71 -18.70
C PRO A 131 -0.07 6.56 -17.44
N VAL A 132 0.97 6.55 -16.59
CA VAL A 132 1.04 7.31 -15.33
C VAL A 132 1.63 8.69 -15.58
N ALA A 133 0.96 9.74 -15.08
CA ALA A 133 1.45 11.11 -15.12
C ALA A 133 2.34 11.42 -13.91
N ALA A 134 1.92 10.98 -12.71
CA ALA A 134 2.67 11.15 -11.47
C ALA A 134 2.29 10.06 -10.47
N TYR A 135 3.16 9.81 -9.51
CA TYR A 135 2.88 8.90 -8.40
C TYR A 135 3.68 9.27 -7.16
N VAL A 136 3.15 8.91 -6.00
CA VAL A 136 3.84 8.97 -4.71
C VAL A 136 3.63 7.63 -4.03
N TYR A 137 4.65 7.13 -3.35
CA TYR A 137 4.47 5.98 -2.48
C TYR A 137 5.26 6.12 -1.19
N VAL A 138 4.76 5.47 -0.14
CA VAL A 138 5.43 5.39 1.15
C VAL A 138 5.51 3.92 1.54
N VAL A 139 6.66 3.51 2.03
CA VAL A 139 6.85 2.22 2.68
C VAL A 139 6.85 2.45 4.18
N GLU A 140 6.00 1.71 4.88
CA GLU A 140 5.83 1.74 6.32
C GLU A 140 6.02 0.32 6.86
N PHE A 141 6.38 0.21 8.14
CA PHE A 141 6.50 -1.08 8.82
C PHE A 141 5.37 -1.19 9.83
N GLN A 142 4.44 -2.14 9.63
CA GLN A 142 3.31 -2.33 10.55
C GLN A 142 3.77 -2.86 11.90
N LYS A 143 2.89 -2.82 12.89
CA LYS A 143 3.09 -3.52 14.16
C LYS A 143 3.32 -5.01 13.85
N ARG A 144 4.46 -5.55 14.31
CA ARG A 144 5.09 -6.85 13.96
C ARG A 144 6.17 -6.81 12.87
N GLY A 145 6.53 -5.64 12.37
CA GLY A 145 7.74 -5.42 11.56
C GLY A 145 7.65 -5.85 10.09
N LEU A 146 6.47 -6.24 9.61
CA LEU A 146 6.27 -6.51 8.19
C LEU A 146 6.06 -5.20 7.42
N PRO A 147 6.77 -5.00 6.30
CA PRO A 147 6.61 -3.80 5.49
C PRO A 147 5.29 -3.83 4.70
N HIS A 148 4.72 -2.66 4.51
CA HIS A 148 3.63 -2.38 3.58
C HIS A 148 3.93 -1.11 2.83
N ALA A 149 3.37 -0.97 1.63
CA ALA A 149 3.49 0.25 0.87
C ALA A 149 2.14 0.74 0.39
N HIS A 150 1.95 2.05 0.47
CA HIS A 150 0.79 2.75 -0.07
C HIS A 150 1.23 3.57 -1.28
N PHE A 151 0.49 3.46 -2.37
CA PHE A 151 0.70 4.19 -3.62
C PHE A 151 -0.50 5.11 -3.88
N LEU A 152 -0.19 6.35 -4.24
CA LEU A 152 -1.09 7.28 -4.89
C LEU A 152 -0.63 7.44 -6.34
N ILE A 153 -1.48 7.08 -7.28
CA ILE A 153 -1.15 7.10 -8.72
C ILE A 153 -2.10 8.05 -9.42
N VAL A 154 -1.54 8.97 -10.20
CA VAL A 154 -2.24 9.91 -11.08
C VAL A 154 -2.00 9.46 -12.52
N LEU A 155 -3.07 9.04 -13.20
CA LEU A 155 -3.05 8.64 -14.60
C LEU A 155 -3.04 9.87 -15.52
N GLN A 156 -2.49 9.71 -16.72
CA GLN A 156 -2.58 10.73 -17.76
C GLN A 156 -4.04 10.99 -18.18
N PRO A 157 -4.37 12.18 -18.72
CA PRO A 157 -5.75 12.53 -19.10
C PRO A 157 -6.44 11.50 -20.01
N THR A 158 -5.67 10.86 -20.91
CA THR A 158 -6.16 9.84 -21.85
C THR A 158 -6.50 8.50 -21.20
N ALA A 159 -6.03 8.25 -19.97
CA ALA A 159 -6.19 7.00 -19.24
C ALA A 159 -7.08 7.15 -17.99
N LYS A 160 -7.78 8.28 -17.85
CA LYS A 160 -8.63 8.54 -16.67
C LYS A 160 -9.79 7.54 -16.58
N LEU A 161 -10.04 7.07 -15.36
CA LEU A 161 -11.14 6.15 -15.04
C LEU A 161 -12.44 6.94 -14.92
N ILE A 162 -13.15 7.09 -16.05
CA ILE A 162 -14.40 7.87 -16.11
C ILE A 162 -15.62 6.95 -16.14
N GLU A 163 -15.58 5.91 -16.96
CA GLU A 163 -16.72 5.03 -17.19
C GLU A 163 -16.69 3.79 -16.29
N PRO A 164 -17.86 3.28 -15.85
CA PRO A 164 -17.95 2.04 -15.09
C PRO A 164 -17.21 0.85 -15.71
N ALA A 165 -17.26 0.72 -17.03
CA ALA A 165 -16.58 -0.35 -17.76
C ALA A 165 -15.05 -0.27 -17.59
N THR A 166 -14.49 0.93 -17.54
CA THR A 166 -13.05 1.15 -17.29
C THR A 166 -12.68 0.77 -15.85
N PHE A 167 -13.56 0.94 -14.87
CA PHE A 167 -13.29 0.42 -13.53
C PHE A 167 -13.28 -1.12 -13.54
N ASP A 168 -14.25 -1.74 -14.20
CA ASP A 168 -14.40 -3.20 -14.26
C ASP A 168 -13.24 -3.88 -15.01
N SER A 169 -12.53 -3.17 -15.89
CA SER A 169 -11.32 -3.71 -16.55
C SER A 169 -10.12 -3.81 -15.62
N PHE A 170 -10.07 -3.00 -14.55
CA PHE A 170 -8.93 -2.98 -13.62
C PHE A 170 -9.25 -3.52 -12.24
N VAL A 171 -10.51 -3.47 -11.81
CA VAL A 171 -10.92 -3.82 -10.45
C VAL A 171 -12.06 -4.84 -10.49
N CYS A 172 -11.79 -6.01 -9.94
CA CYS A 172 -12.78 -7.03 -9.68
C CYS A 172 -13.11 -7.06 -8.19
N ALA A 173 -14.38 -7.28 -7.86
CA ALA A 173 -14.83 -7.49 -6.48
C ALA A 173 -15.71 -8.75 -6.36
N GLU A 174 -15.47 -9.72 -7.25
CA GLU A 174 -16.17 -10.99 -7.36
C GLU A 174 -15.16 -12.15 -7.20
N LEU A 175 -15.65 -13.31 -6.75
CA LEU A 175 -14.87 -14.55 -6.74
C LEU A 175 -14.51 -14.93 -8.18
N PRO A 176 -13.23 -15.23 -8.47
CA PRO A 176 -12.86 -15.79 -9.77
C PRO A 176 -13.56 -17.11 -10.06
N ASP A 177 -13.66 -17.46 -11.33
CA ASP A 177 -14.02 -18.82 -11.72
C ASP A 177 -12.83 -19.76 -11.43
N ASN A 178 -13.02 -20.74 -10.54
CA ASN A 178 -12.00 -21.71 -10.16
C ASN A 178 -11.62 -22.66 -11.32
N SER A 179 -12.52 -22.89 -12.27
CA SER A 179 -12.25 -23.73 -13.43
C SER A 179 -11.35 -23.03 -14.47
N VAL A 180 -11.46 -21.70 -14.58
CA VAL A 180 -10.70 -20.89 -15.54
C VAL A 180 -9.40 -20.37 -14.92
N HIS A 181 -9.44 -19.91 -13.67
CA HIS A 181 -8.30 -19.29 -12.98
C HIS A 181 -8.11 -19.86 -11.57
N PRO A 182 -7.72 -21.14 -11.42
CA PRO A 182 -7.62 -21.81 -10.12
C PRO A 182 -6.61 -21.15 -9.16
N HIS A 183 -5.49 -20.65 -9.70
CA HIS A 183 -4.49 -19.95 -8.91
C HIS A 183 -5.02 -18.63 -8.36
N LEU A 184 -5.64 -17.79 -9.21
CA LEU A 184 -6.26 -16.55 -8.80
C LEU A 184 -7.38 -16.79 -7.80
N TYR A 185 -8.24 -17.78 -8.05
CA TYR A 185 -9.28 -18.18 -7.11
C TYR A 185 -8.70 -18.47 -5.73
N THR A 186 -7.65 -19.30 -5.66
CA THR A 186 -6.96 -19.62 -4.42
C THR A 186 -6.39 -18.36 -3.73
N ALA A 187 -5.75 -17.46 -4.48
CA ALA A 187 -5.23 -16.20 -3.93
C ALA A 187 -6.34 -15.30 -3.40
N VAL A 188 -7.43 -15.12 -4.15
CA VAL A 188 -8.56 -14.27 -3.77
C VAL A 188 -9.25 -14.82 -2.53
N VAL A 189 -9.55 -16.12 -2.50
CA VAL A 189 -10.16 -16.79 -1.34
C VAL A 189 -9.29 -16.65 -0.09
N LYS A 190 -7.97 -16.77 -0.23
CA LYS A 190 -7.03 -16.75 0.90
C LYS A 190 -6.73 -15.34 1.39
N HIS A 191 -6.61 -14.36 0.49
CA HIS A 191 -6.03 -13.04 0.79
C HIS A 191 -6.98 -11.87 0.52
N MET A 192 -7.98 -12.03 -0.33
CA MET A 192 -8.92 -10.97 -0.72
C MET A 192 -10.33 -11.23 -0.21
N MET A 193 -10.53 -12.09 0.78
CA MET A 193 -11.80 -12.22 1.49
C MET A 193 -11.76 -11.39 2.77
N HIS A 194 -12.71 -10.46 2.89
CA HIS A 194 -12.94 -9.77 4.14
C HIS A 194 -13.70 -10.67 5.12
N GLY A 195 -13.39 -10.58 6.40
CA GLY A 195 -14.15 -11.23 7.45
C GLY A 195 -13.88 -12.74 7.62
N PRO A 196 -14.82 -13.49 8.23
CA PRO A 196 -16.12 -13.05 8.75
C PRO A 196 -15.98 -11.95 9.81
N CYS A 197 -16.94 -11.03 9.83
CA CYS A 197 -17.08 -9.95 10.82
C CYS A 197 -18.58 -9.63 10.98
N GLY A 198 -18.92 -8.59 11.75
CA GLY A 198 -20.32 -8.26 12.01
C GLY A 198 -20.97 -9.33 12.88
N THR A 199 -22.19 -9.71 12.53
CA THR A 199 -22.94 -10.76 13.22
C THR A 199 -22.23 -12.12 13.18
N LEU A 200 -21.44 -12.39 12.14
CA LEU A 200 -20.71 -13.66 12.00
C LEU A 200 -19.47 -13.73 12.91
N ASN A 201 -18.89 -12.59 13.27
CA ASN A 201 -17.76 -12.50 14.20
C ASN A 201 -17.66 -11.09 14.81
N PRO A 202 -18.37 -10.84 15.92
CA PRO A 202 -18.43 -9.52 16.56
C PRO A 202 -17.09 -9.05 17.17
N ASN A 203 -16.15 -9.97 17.40
CA ASN A 203 -14.86 -9.70 18.04
C ASN A 203 -13.73 -9.47 17.03
N ASN A 204 -14.03 -9.34 15.73
CA ASN A 204 -13.02 -9.10 14.72
C ASN A 204 -12.39 -7.70 14.87
N VAL A 205 -11.10 -7.56 14.55
CA VAL A 205 -10.34 -6.28 14.65
C VAL A 205 -10.92 -5.14 13.80
N CYS A 206 -11.65 -5.49 12.74
CA CYS A 206 -12.32 -4.52 11.87
C CYS A 206 -13.63 -3.96 12.44
N MET A 207 -14.10 -4.47 13.58
CA MET A 207 -15.33 -4.00 14.22
C MET A 207 -15.10 -2.64 14.91
N ASP A 208 -16.08 -1.76 14.81
CA ASP A 208 -16.18 -0.53 15.58
C ASP A 208 -16.92 -0.76 16.91
N SER A 209 -17.04 0.32 17.70
CA SER A 209 -17.75 0.32 18.99
C SER A 209 -19.23 -0.01 18.87
N ASP A 210 -19.83 0.20 17.70
CA ASP A 210 -21.26 0.02 17.46
C ASP A 210 -21.59 -1.38 16.93
N GLY A 211 -20.59 -2.28 16.90
CA GLY A 211 -20.75 -3.63 16.36
C GLY A 211 -20.92 -3.67 14.85
N LYS A 212 -20.49 -2.62 14.13
CA LYS A 212 -20.44 -2.57 12.66
C LYS A 212 -19.00 -2.76 12.17
N CYS A 213 -18.86 -3.25 10.96
CA CYS A 213 -17.55 -3.31 10.33
C CYS A 213 -17.13 -1.90 9.89
N LYS A 214 -15.96 -1.42 10.30
CA LYS A 214 -15.38 -0.13 9.88
C LYS A 214 -15.30 0.04 8.37
N ASN A 215 -15.15 -1.09 7.66
CA ASN A 215 -15.08 -1.14 6.20
C ASN A 215 -16.45 -1.40 5.54
N ASN A 216 -17.54 -1.43 6.31
CA ASN A 216 -18.91 -1.66 5.86
C ASN A 216 -19.08 -2.97 5.08
N PHE A 217 -18.57 -4.07 5.61
CA PHE A 217 -18.84 -5.42 5.10
C PHE A 217 -19.95 -6.12 5.91
N PRO A 218 -20.75 -6.99 5.27
CA PRO A 218 -20.75 -7.30 3.83
C PRO A 218 -21.23 -6.12 2.98
N LYS A 219 -20.67 -5.99 1.77
CA LYS A 219 -21.13 -4.99 0.78
C LYS A 219 -22.49 -5.42 0.18
N PRO A 220 -23.33 -4.50 -0.30
CA PRO A 220 -24.52 -4.89 -1.06
C PRO A 220 -24.13 -5.52 -2.40
N PHE A 221 -24.94 -6.45 -2.88
CA PHE A 221 -24.86 -6.91 -4.28
C PHE A 221 -25.16 -5.76 -5.24
N ARG A 222 -24.52 -5.80 -6.42
CA ARG A 222 -24.67 -4.83 -7.51
C ARG A 222 -24.38 -5.51 -8.84
N ASP A 223 -25.28 -5.37 -9.80
CA ASP A 223 -25.08 -5.95 -11.14
C ASP A 223 -24.09 -5.16 -12.00
N CYS A 224 -23.92 -3.86 -11.71
CA CYS A 224 -22.99 -2.99 -12.41
C CYS A 224 -22.19 -2.11 -11.44
N THR A 225 -20.98 -1.74 -11.84
CA THR A 225 -20.21 -0.69 -11.15
C THR A 225 -20.90 0.65 -11.33
N SER A 226 -20.88 1.48 -10.29
CA SER A 226 -21.45 2.83 -10.32
C SER A 226 -20.51 3.82 -9.67
N HIS A 227 -20.40 5.01 -10.24
CA HIS A 227 -19.56 6.08 -9.73
C HIS A 227 -20.38 7.37 -9.59
N GLY A 228 -20.53 7.85 -8.36
CA GLY A 228 -21.22 9.11 -8.07
C GLY A 228 -20.23 10.28 -7.97
N LYS A 229 -20.66 11.49 -8.34
CA LYS A 229 -19.82 12.70 -8.33
C LYS A 229 -19.18 12.92 -6.95
N GLY A 230 -17.86 12.74 -6.87
CA GLY A 230 -17.08 12.94 -5.64
C GLY A 230 -17.09 11.78 -4.63
N SER A 231 -17.58 10.59 -5.01
CA SER A 231 -17.61 9.40 -4.16
C SER A 231 -16.74 8.27 -4.73
N TYR A 232 -16.26 7.37 -3.88
CA TYR A 232 -15.58 6.15 -4.35
C TYR A 232 -16.52 5.29 -5.20
N PRO A 233 -16.00 4.63 -6.25
CA PRO A 233 -16.80 3.70 -7.05
C PRO A 233 -17.38 2.58 -6.18
N LYS A 234 -18.64 2.26 -6.44
CA LYS A 234 -19.32 1.09 -5.87
C LYS A 234 -19.22 -0.02 -6.91
N TYR A 235 -18.25 -0.90 -6.72
CA TYR A 235 -17.95 -1.98 -7.65
C TYR A 235 -19.08 -2.99 -7.80
N ARG A 236 -19.17 -3.57 -9.00
CA ARG A 236 -20.01 -4.73 -9.31
C ARG A 236 -19.71 -5.90 -8.39
N ARG A 237 -20.77 -6.52 -7.88
CA ARG A 237 -20.78 -7.70 -7.01
C ARG A 237 -22.07 -8.46 -7.31
N ARG A 238 -22.09 -9.29 -8.35
CA ARG A 238 -23.31 -10.03 -8.73
C ARG A 238 -23.63 -11.10 -7.70
N ASN A 239 -24.93 -11.35 -7.56
CA ASN A 239 -25.41 -12.51 -6.84
C ASN A 239 -25.50 -13.69 -7.81
N ASP A 240 -24.38 -14.39 -7.97
CA ASP A 240 -24.23 -15.56 -8.85
C ASP A 240 -24.48 -16.89 -8.12
N GLY A 241 -24.83 -16.84 -6.83
CA GLY A 241 -25.03 -18.02 -5.97
C GLY A 241 -23.73 -18.68 -5.49
N ASN A 242 -22.55 -18.21 -5.93
CA ASN A 242 -21.28 -18.78 -5.53
C ASN A 242 -20.92 -18.39 -4.10
N THR A 243 -20.45 -19.38 -3.33
CA THR A 243 -19.96 -19.16 -1.97
C THR A 243 -18.69 -19.95 -1.72
N VAL A 244 -17.86 -19.45 -0.80
CA VAL A 244 -16.64 -20.11 -0.37
C VAL A 244 -16.58 -20.16 1.15
N ARG A 245 -16.05 -21.26 1.69
CA ARG A 245 -15.94 -21.47 3.14
C ARG A 245 -14.70 -20.78 3.69
N VAL A 246 -14.89 -19.70 4.46
CA VAL A 246 -13.83 -18.94 5.13
C VAL A 246 -14.06 -18.97 6.64
N ARG A 247 -13.08 -19.48 7.39
CA ARG A 247 -13.12 -19.59 8.87
C ARG A 247 -14.44 -20.17 9.41
N LYS A 248 -14.92 -21.25 8.76
CA LYS A 248 -16.18 -21.97 9.06
C LYS A 248 -17.49 -21.31 8.58
N HIS A 249 -17.44 -20.13 7.95
CA HIS A 249 -18.62 -19.46 7.40
C HIS A 249 -18.61 -19.49 5.87
N ASN A 250 -19.77 -19.53 5.24
CA ASN A 250 -19.90 -19.41 3.79
C ASN A 250 -20.02 -17.93 3.43
N LEU A 251 -19.07 -17.43 2.67
CA LEU A 251 -19.00 -16.04 2.22
C LEU A 251 -19.13 -15.98 0.70
N ASP A 252 -19.82 -14.95 0.20
CA ASP A 252 -20.06 -14.69 -1.23
C ASP A 252 -19.34 -13.42 -1.72
N ASN A 253 -19.67 -12.98 -2.93
CA ASN A 253 -19.12 -11.77 -3.57
C ASN A 253 -19.28 -10.49 -2.72
N ARG A 254 -20.14 -10.44 -1.70
CA ARG A 254 -20.26 -9.28 -0.81
C ARG A 254 -19.06 -9.10 0.12
N TRP A 255 -18.26 -10.15 0.30
CA TRP A 255 -17.12 -10.20 1.20
C TRP A 255 -15.78 -10.02 0.49
N VAL A 256 -15.75 -10.06 -0.83
CA VAL A 256 -14.51 -9.92 -1.61
C VAL A 256 -13.96 -8.48 -1.48
N VAL A 257 -12.72 -8.33 -1.07
CA VAL A 257 -12.00 -7.05 -1.12
C VAL A 257 -11.65 -6.79 -2.58
N PRO A 258 -11.92 -5.58 -3.13
CA PRO A 258 -11.61 -5.28 -4.53
C PRO A 258 -10.13 -5.51 -4.84
N TYR A 259 -9.86 -6.15 -5.97
CA TYR A 259 -8.52 -6.53 -6.39
C TYR A 259 -8.32 -6.31 -7.89
N ASN A 260 -7.07 -6.14 -8.31
CA ASN A 260 -6.70 -6.14 -9.73
C ASN A 260 -6.20 -7.54 -10.12
N LEU A 261 -6.71 -8.05 -11.23
CA LEU A 261 -6.45 -9.40 -11.75
C LEU A 261 -4.95 -9.67 -11.97
N GLU A 262 -4.30 -8.79 -12.71
CA GLU A 262 -2.89 -8.93 -13.09
C GLU A 262 -1.97 -8.75 -11.89
N ILE A 263 -2.19 -7.71 -11.08
CA ILE A 263 -1.37 -7.41 -9.91
C ILE A 263 -1.50 -8.49 -8.84
N CYS A 264 -2.70 -9.03 -8.60
CA CYS A 264 -2.85 -10.15 -7.65
C CYS A 264 -2.08 -11.37 -8.11
N THR A 265 -2.03 -11.61 -9.42
CA THR A 265 -1.27 -12.73 -9.97
C THR A 265 0.23 -12.53 -9.78
N VAL A 266 0.74 -11.34 -10.07
CA VAL A 266 2.17 -11.03 -9.90
C VAL A 266 2.59 -11.00 -8.42
N THR A 267 1.79 -10.39 -7.55
CA THR A 267 2.19 -10.12 -6.15
C THR A 267 1.89 -11.27 -5.18
N LEU A 268 0.92 -12.14 -5.49
CA LEU A 268 0.52 -13.25 -4.62
C LEU A 268 0.79 -14.63 -5.22
N LEU A 269 0.96 -14.74 -6.55
CA LEU A 269 1.00 -16.02 -7.26
C LEU A 269 2.30 -16.28 -8.02
N GLU A 270 3.36 -15.49 -7.84
CA GLU A 270 4.69 -15.84 -8.39
C GLU A 270 5.28 -17.08 -7.68
N ARG A 271 4.74 -18.25 -8.04
CA ARG A 271 5.46 -19.47 -8.34
C ARG A 271 5.50 -19.57 -9.87
N ASP A 272 6.71 -19.81 -10.37
CA ASP A 272 7.04 -20.34 -11.69
C ASP A 272 6.88 -19.39 -12.90
N ARG A 273 7.98 -18.73 -13.30
CA ARG A 273 8.63 -18.91 -14.62
C ARG A 273 9.70 -17.84 -14.87
N LEU A 274 10.91 -18.33 -15.14
CA LEU A 274 12.05 -17.80 -15.92
C LEU A 274 13.26 -18.53 -15.29
N PHE A 275 13.63 -19.75 -15.70
CA PHE A 275 14.36 -20.05 -16.95
C PHE A 275 14.41 -21.57 -17.22
N GLY A 276 14.53 -21.93 -18.51
CA GLY A 276 15.04 -23.20 -19.02
C GLY A 276 14.01 -24.00 -19.82
N TRP A 277 14.21 -24.39 -21.09
CA TRP A 277 15.35 -24.38 -22.03
C TRP A 277 14.75 -24.64 -23.44
N PRO A 278 15.40 -24.30 -24.58
CA PRO A 278 15.19 -25.06 -25.81
C PRO A 278 16.12 -26.28 -25.85
N GLU A 279 15.64 -27.33 -26.48
CA GLU A 279 16.21 -28.68 -26.56
C GLU A 279 17.67 -28.76 -27.03
N GLY A 280 18.39 -29.76 -26.50
CA GLY A 280 19.77 -30.15 -26.81
C GLY A 280 20.43 -30.86 -25.64
#